data_AF-A0A1F6UXT7-F1
#
_entry.id   AF-A0A1F6UXT7-F1
#
_cell.length_a   1.000
_cell.length_b   1.000
_cell.length_c   1.000
_cell.angle_alpha   90.00
_cell.angle_beta   90.00
_cell.angle_gamma   90.00
#
_symmetry.space_group_name_H-M   'P 1'
#
loop_
_entity.id
_entity.type
_entity.pdbx_description
1 polymer ?
#
loop_
_entity_poly.entity_id
_entity_poly.type
_entity_poly.pdbx_seq_one_letter_code
_entity_poly.pdbx_strand_id
1 'polypeptide(L)'
;MDIFAHALWANAGARKLNQIADKKGNQKFSIAWTTFWGIFPDLFAFSWPFALRIFAVLSGSLALSNFFQRPPIAEESAFQNGFAVVGNLYPYSHSLIIFAAVFLIVWLIYRRPRFELLGWGLHILIDIFSHSIQFYPTPFLFPISDWRFPYGVAWSGQIFMIINYSLLLIVFLYFAISKIRRKNNARSNKVQDL
;
A
#
# COMPACT_ATOMS: atom_id res chain seq x y z
N MET A 1 4.29 -0.17 -9.02
CA MET A 1 4.27 0.19 -7.60
C MET A 1 5.08 -0.80 -6.80
N ASP A 2 5.58 -0.37 -5.66
CA ASP A 2 6.31 -1.22 -4.73
C ASP A 2 5.43 -1.56 -3.52
N ILE A 3 4.73 -2.69 -3.62
CA ILE A 3 3.82 -3.22 -2.60
C ILE A 3 4.51 -3.29 -1.23
N PHE A 4 5.80 -3.61 -1.20
CA PHE A 4 6.52 -3.80 0.06
C PHE A 4 6.72 -2.47 0.78
N ALA A 5 7.06 -1.40 0.06
CA ALA A 5 7.18 -0.07 0.64
C ALA A 5 5.83 0.43 1.22
N HIS A 6 4.72 0.22 0.52
CA HIS A 6 3.39 0.59 1.02
C HIS A 6 3.03 -0.17 2.30
N ALA A 7 3.32 -1.48 2.35
CA ALA A 7 3.15 -2.28 3.56
C ALA A 7 3.94 -1.68 4.74
N LEU A 8 5.21 -1.33 4.52
CA LEU A 8 6.07 -0.78 5.57
C LEU A 8 5.61 0.59 6.05
N TRP A 9 5.21 1.49 5.16
CA TRP A 9 4.68 2.80 5.52
C TRP A 9 3.35 2.69 6.29
N ALA A 10 2.42 1.84 5.84
CA ALA A 10 1.16 1.59 6.54
C ALA A 10 1.41 0.99 7.94
N ASN A 11 2.36 0.06 8.06
CA ASN A 11 2.76 -0.53 9.33
C ASN A 11 3.34 0.52 10.28
N ALA A 12 4.26 1.35 9.78
CA ALA A 12 4.89 2.41 10.55
C ALA A 12 3.85 3.44 11.06
N GLY A 13 2.93 3.86 10.19
CA GLY A 13 1.81 4.73 10.54
C GLY A 13 0.94 4.12 11.65
N ALA A 14 0.53 2.86 11.49
CA ALA A 14 -0.27 2.15 12.49
C ALA A 14 0.45 2.03 13.84
N ARG A 15 1.75 1.73 13.85
CA ARG A 15 2.56 1.70 15.07
C ARG A 15 2.58 3.05 15.77
N LYS A 16 2.80 4.14 15.04
CA LYS A 16 2.85 5.49 15.61
C LYS A 16 1.49 5.89 16.20
N LEU A 17 0.41 5.65 15.45
CA LEU A 17 -0.94 5.96 15.89
C LEU A 17 -1.34 5.13 17.13
N ASN A 18 -0.99 3.85 17.18
CA ASN A 18 -1.20 3.03 18.38
C ASN A 18 -0.39 3.52 19.59
N GLN A 19 0.83 4.04 19.40
CA GLN A 19 1.59 4.68 20.48
C GLN A 19 0.91 5.95 21.00
N ILE A 20 0.27 6.72 20.13
CA ILE A 20 -0.49 7.93 20.51
C ILE A 20 -1.79 7.52 21.23
N ALA A 21 -2.48 6.51 20.72
CA ALA A 21 -3.69 5.97 21.33
C ALA A 21 -3.42 5.46 22.75
N ASP A 22 -2.32 4.70 22.95
CA ASP A 22 -1.90 4.21 24.28
C ASP A 22 -1.72 5.36 25.28
N LYS A 23 -1.06 6.44 24.87
CA LYS A 23 -0.85 7.62 25.72
C LYS A 23 -2.15 8.35 26.10
N LYS A 24 -3.16 8.26 25.23
CA LYS A 24 -4.47 8.88 25.43
C LYS A 24 -5.50 7.94 26.08
N GLY A 25 -5.12 6.70 26.39
CA GLY A 25 -6.05 5.69 26.91
C GLY A 25 -7.08 5.20 25.87
N ASN A 26 -6.85 5.46 24.58
CA ASN A 26 -7.76 5.07 23.51
C ASN A 26 -7.52 3.62 23.06
N GLN A 27 -8.53 3.02 22.45
CA GLN A 27 -8.41 1.68 21.87
C GLN A 27 -7.36 1.64 20.75
N LYS A 28 -6.55 0.57 20.76
CA LYS A 28 -5.62 0.25 19.69
C LYS A 28 -6.37 -0.38 18.53
N PHE A 29 -5.87 -0.15 17.32
CA PHE A 29 -6.37 -0.79 16.11
C PHE A 29 -5.33 -1.76 15.56
N SER A 30 -5.78 -2.65 14.67
CA SER A 30 -4.92 -3.73 14.16
C SER A 30 -3.87 -3.21 13.18
N ILE A 31 -2.60 -3.40 13.53
CA ILE A 31 -1.46 -3.09 12.65
C ILE A 31 -1.50 -3.99 11.42
N ALA A 32 -1.86 -5.27 11.57
CA ALA A 32 -1.92 -6.23 10.48
C ALA A 32 -2.98 -5.84 9.45
N TRP A 33 -4.18 -5.49 9.91
CA TRP A 33 -5.25 -5.03 9.01
C TRP A 33 -4.91 -3.71 8.34
N THR A 34 -4.28 -2.78 9.06
CA THR A 34 -3.83 -1.52 8.44
C THR A 34 -2.78 -1.76 7.36
N THR A 35 -1.86 -2.69 7.61
CA THR A 35 -0.84 -3.09 6.63
C THR A 35 -1.47 -3.75 5.41
N PHE A 36 -2.45 -4.64 5.62
CA PHE A 36 -3.21 -5.28 4.55
C PHE A 36 -3.93 -4.26 3.67
N TRP A 37 -4.69 -3.33 4.29
CA TRP A 37 -5.36 -2.28 3.54
C TRP A 37 -4.38 -1.34 2.84
N GLY A 38 -3.16 -1.19 3.36
CA GLY A 38 -2.08 -0.46 2.70
C GLY A 38 -1.50 -1.14 1.47
N ILE A 39 -1.70 -2.43 1.24
CA ILE A 39 -1.27 -3.12 0.01
C ILE A 39 -2.44 -3.56 -0.87
N PHE A 40 -3.65 -3.50 -0.33
CA PHE A 40 -4.88 -3.90 -1.01
C PHE A 40 -5.04 -3.25 -2.40
N PRO A 41 -4.74 -1.96 -2.62
CA PRO A 41 -5.02 -1.34 -3.92
C PRO A 41 -4.25 -1.98 -5.08
N ASP A 42 -2.98 -2.28 -4.82
CA ASP A 42 -2.12 -3.01 -5.75
C ASP A 42 -2.55 -4.46 -5.91
N LEU A 43 -2.83 -5.16 -4.81
CA LEU A 43 -3.31 -6.54 -4.90
C LEU A 43 -4.60 -6.63 -5.70
N PHE A 44 -5.53 -5.70 -5.51
CA PHE A 44 -6.80 -5.67 -6.23
C PHE A 44 -6.60 -5.45 -7.72
N ALA A 45 -5.72 -4.52 -8.11
CA ALA A 45 -5.49 -4.21 -9.53
C ALA A 45 -4.63 -5.26 -10.24
N PHE A 46 -3.58 -5.78 -9.57
CA PHE A 46 -2.52 -6.56 -10.23
C PHE A 46 -2.54 -8.06 -9.95
N SER A 47 -3.28 -8.57 -8.95
CA SER A 47 -3.30 -10.02 -8.68
C SER A 47 -3.93 -10.81 -9.83
N TRP A 48 -4.91 -10.23 -10.53
CA TRP A 48 -5.59 -10.93 -11.63
C TRP A 48 -4.66 -11.23 -12.81
N PRO A 49 -3.95 -10.25 -13.41
CA PRO A 49 -2.94 -10.54 -14.43
C PRO A 49 -1.85 -11.50 -13.94
N PHE A 50 -1.45 -11.40 -12.68
CA PHE A 50 -0.43 -12.29 -12.10
C PHE A 50 -0.91 -13.75 -12.04
N ALA A 51 -2.16 -13.97 -11.61
CA ALA A 51 -2.79 -15.29 -11.60
C ALA A 51 -2.91 -15.86 -13.02
N LEU A 52 -3.29 -15.04 -14.00
CA LEU A 52 -3.32 -15.45 -15.41
C LEU A 52 -1.94 -15.83 -15.94
N ARG A 53 -0.88 -15.11 -15.56
CA ARG A 53 0.50 -15.47 -15.93
C ARG A 53 0.94 -16.79 -15.29
N ILE A 54 0.60 -17.02 -14.03
CA ILE A 54 0.90 -18.29 -13.36
C ILE A 54 0.19 -19.42 -14.10
N PHE A 55 -1.10 -19.28 -14.38
CA PHE A 55 -1.85 -20.28 -15.14
C PHE A 55 -1.27 -20.51 -16.53
N ALA A 56 -0.84 -19.46 -17.24
CA ALA A 56 -0.20 -19.58 -18.55
C ALA A 56 1.13 -20.37 -18.49
N VAL A 57 1.93 -20.17 -17.43
CA VAL A 57 3.15 -20.97 -17.23
C VAL A 57 2.80 -22.43 -16.92
N LEU A 58 1.84 -22.66 -16.02
CA LEU A 58 1.43 -24.00 -15.62
C LEU A 58 0.77 -24.80 -16.75
N SER A 59 0.06 -24.12 -17.66
CA SER A 59 -0.56 -24.73 -18.85
C SER A 59 0.41 -24.89 -20.02
N GLY A 60 1.67 -24.43 -19.87
CA GLY A 60 2.70 -24.51 -20.92
C GLY A 60 2.53 -23.49 -22.04
N SER A 61 1.55 -22.58 -21.96
CA SER A 61 1.32 -21.55 -22.97
C SER A 61 2.29 -20.36 -22.85
N LEU A 62 3.03 -20.26 -21.74
CA LEU A 62 4.06 -19.24 -21.50
C LEU A 62 5.31 -19.87 -20.90
N ALA A 63 6.48 -19.61 -21.47
CA ALA A 63 7.74 -20.01 -20.86
C ALA A 63 8.00 -19.24 -19.55
N LEU A 64 8.52 -19.90 -18.52
CA LEU A 64 8.86 -19.27 -17.23
C LEU A 64 9.84 -18.10 -17.39
N SER A 65 10.76 -18.16 -18.36
CA SER A 65 11.69 -17.07 -18.70
C SER A 65 10.97 -15.78 -19.10
N ASN A 66 9.76 -15.90 -19.64
CA ASN A 66 8.96 -14.79 -20.13
C ASN A 66 7.96 -14.30 -19.08
N PHE A 67 7.97 -14.90 -17.87
CA PHE A 67 7.01 -14.59 -16.81
C PHE A 67 7.05 -13.12 -16.35
N PHE A 68 8.21 -12.46 -16.40
CA PHE A 68 8.34 -11.03 -16.08
C PHE A 68 8.48 -10.13 -17.31
N GLN A 69 8.55 -10.72 -18.51
CA GLN A 69 8.70 -9.94 -19.74
C GLN A 69 7.37 -9.29 -20.12
N ARG A 70 7.44 -8.08 -20.68
CA ARG A 70 6.29 -7.49 -21.36
C ARG A 70 6.22 -8.12 -22.76
N PRO A 71 5.14 -8.82 -23.14
CA PRO A 71 5.07 -9.43 -24.44
C PRO A 71 4.97 -8.35 -25.53
N PRO A 72 5.35 -8.70 -26.76
CA PRO A 72 5.22 -7.83 -27.91
C PRO A 72 3.77 -7.37 -28.09
N ILE A 73 3.58 -6.13 -28.54
CA ILE A 73 2.29 -5.46 -28.75
C ILE A 73 1.39 -6.21 -29.77
N ALA A 74 1.98 -7.12 -30.55
CA ALA A 74 1.36 -7.76 -31.71
C ALA A 74 0.49 -8.99 -31.43
N GLU A 75 0.47 -9.54 -30.21
CA GLU A 75 -0.38 -10.72 -29.92
C GLU A 75 -1.60 -10.33 -29.07
N GLU A 76 -2.79 -10.37 -29.67
CA GLU A 76 -4.09 -10.46 -28.99
C GLU A 76 -4.19 -11.80 -28.24
N SER A 77 -3.43 -11.94 -27.15
CA SER A 77 -3.55 -13.06 -26.24
C SER A 77 -4.40 -12.65 -25.03
N ALA A 78 -4.92 -13.62 -24.28
CA ALA A 78 -5.62 -13.41 -22.99
C ALA A 78 -4.84 -12.50 -22.00
N PHE A 79 -3.55 -12.31 -22.27
CA PHE A 79 -2.66 -11.36 -21.67
C PHE A 79 -2.99 -9.88 -21.90
N GLN A 80 -3.37 -9.48 -23.12
CA GLN A 80 -3.84 -8.11 -23.38
C GLN A 80 -5.14 -7.83 -22.62
N ASN A 81 -6.00 -8.85 -22.50
CA ASN A 81 -7.17 -8.79 -21.64
C ASN A 81 -6.78 -8.62 -20.16
N GLY A 82 -5.69 -9.24 -19.70
CA GLY A 82 -5.15 -9.02 -18.34
C GLY A 82 -4.79 -7.56 -18.07
N PHE A 83 -4.07 -6.91 -18.99
CA PHE A 83 -3.74 -5.48 -18.86
C PHE A 83 -4.96 -4.57 -19.01
N ALA A 84 -5.95 -4.95 -19.84
CA ALA A 84 -7.23 -4.26 -19.90
C ALA A 84 -7.98 -4.34 -18.56
N VAL A 85 -7.94 -5.51 -17.89
CA VAL A 85 -8.49 -5.67 -16.54
C VAL A 85 -7.77 -4.78 -15.54
N VAL A 86 -6.44 -4.64 -15.59
CA VAL A 86 -5.72 -3.67 -14.75
C VAL A 86 -6.24 -2.26 -15.02
N GLY A 87 -6.35 -1.86 -16.29
CA GLY A 87 -6.84 -0.53 -16.68
C GLY A 87 -8.24 -0.23 -16.14
N ASN A 88 -9.09 -1.26 -16.02
CA ASN A 88 -10.43 -1.13 -15.47
C ASN A 88 -10.47 -1.16 -13.94
N LEU A 89 -9.67 -2.00 -13.28
CA LEU A 89 -9.68 -2.16 -11.82
C LEU A 89 -8.89 -1.08 -11.09
N TYR A 90 -7.79 -0.63 -11.70
CA TYR A 90 -6.86 0.33 -11.10
C TYR A 90 -7.54 1.64 -10.67
N PRO A 91 -8.44 2.27 -11.46
CA PRO A 91 -9.16 3.47 -11.02
C PRO A 91 -10.04 3.27 -9.79
N TYR A 92 -10.65 2.08 -9.62
CA TYR A 92 -11.47 1.79 -8.44
C TYR A 92 -10.65 1.64 -7.17
N SER A 93 -9.46 1.03 -7.26
CA SER A 93 -8.60 0.88 -6.10
C SER A 93 -7.74 2.10 -5.78
N HIS A 94 -7.46 2.96 -6.76
CA HIS A 94 -6.58 4.12 -6.60
C HIS A 94 -7.33 5.47 -6.59
N SER A 95 -8.57 5.46 -6.12
CA SER A 95 -9.42 6.64 -5.98
C SER A 95 -9.68 6.98 -4.52
N LEU A 96 -9.42 8.24 -4.14
CA LEU A 96 -9.80 8.78 -2.83
C LEU A 96 -11.32 8.84 -2.66
N ILE A 97 -12.06 9.01 -3.75
CA ILE A 97 -13.53 9.08 -3.73
C ILE A 97 -14.11 7.69 -3.46
N ILE A 98 -13.62 6.66 -4.16
CA ILE A 98 -14.03 5.27 -3.92
C ILE A 98 -13.61 4.84 -2.52
N PHE A 99 -12.38 5.16 -2.10
CA PHE A 99 -11.92 4.93 -0.73
C PHE A 99 -12.86 5.58 0.29
N ALA A 100 -13.19 6.88 0.12
CA ALA A 100 -14.07 7.60 1.04
C ALA A 100 -15.49 7.00 1.08
N ALA A 101 -16.03 6.60 -0.07
CA ALA A 101 -17.32 5.93 -0.15
C ALA A 101 -17.31 4.58 0.60
N VAL A 102 -16.31 3.72 0.35
CA VAL A 102 -16.18 2.44 1.06
C VAL A 102 -15.94 2.65 2.55
N PHE A 103 -15.09 3.61 2.92
CA PHE A 103 -14.85 3.97 4.31
C PHE A 103 -16.14 4.40 5.02
N LEU A 104 -16.95 5.23 4.38
CA LEU A 104 -18.23 5.69 4.92
C LEU A 104 -19.25 4.55 5.04
N ILE A 105 -19.35 3.67 4.04
CA ILE A 105 -20.22 2.49 4.08
C ILE A 105 -19.82 1.57 5.24
N VAL A 106 -18.53 1.26 5.36
CA VAL A 106 -18.01 0.43 6.46
C VAL A 106 -18.28 1.10 7.80
N TRP A 107 -18.06 2.42 7.91
CA TRP A 107 -18.41 3.16 9.12
C TRP A 107 -19.90 3.01 9.44
N LEU A 108 -20.80 3.25 8.47
CA LEU A 108 -22.24 3.18 8.69
C LEU A 108 -22.69 1.78 9.15
N ILE A 109 -22.16 0.71 8.55
CA ILE A 109 -22.48 -0.68 8.91
C ILE A 109 -22.03 -1.00 10.35
N TYR A 110 -20.80 -0.64 10.71
CA TYR A 110 -20.25 -0.96 12.03
C TYR A 110 -20.55 0.09 13.11
N ARG A 111 -21.18 1.21 12.73
CA ARG A 111 -21.42 2.41 13.55
C ARG A 111 -20.19 2.96 14.28
N ARG A 112 -19.00 2.66 13.75
CA ARG A 112 -17.72 3.18 14.24
C ARG A 112 -16.72 3.31 13.10
N PRO A 113 -15.87 4.35 13.09
CA PRO A 113 -14.83 4.49 12.08
C PRO A 113 -13.82 3.34 12.22
N ARG A 114 -13.57 2.62 11.12
CA ARG A 114 -12.56 1.55 11.05
C ARG A 114 -11.25 2.14 10.57
N PHE A 115 -10.44 2.62 11.51
CA PHE A 115 -9.17 3.29 11.21
C PHE A 115 -8.16 2.38 10.49
N GLU A 116 -8.35 1.06 10.50
CA GLU A 116 -7.53 0.13 9.71
C GLU A 116 -7.59 0.42 8.20
N LEU A 117 -8.72 0.92 7.69
CA LEU A 117 -8.86 1.32 6.29
C LEU A 117 -7.99 2.51 5.91
N LEU A 118 -7.48 3.28 6.88
CA LEU A 118 -6.56 4.39 6.59
C LEU A 118 -5.26 3.92 5.92
N GLY A 119 -4.91 2.63 6.02
CA GLY A 119 -3.83 2.06 5.22
C GLY A 119 -4.07 2.24 3.72
N TRP A 120 -5.31 2.01 3.26
CA TRP A 120 -5.70 2.21 1.87
C TRP A 120 -5.62 3.71 1.49
N GLY A 121 -6.15 4.59 2.33
CA GLY A 121 -6.02 6.03 2.11
C GLY A 121 -4.56 6.48 2.00
N LEU A 122 -3.68 5.96 2.87
CA LEU A 122 -2.25 6.26 2.85
C LEU A 122 -1.58 5.77 1.57
N HIS A 123 -1.95 4.58 1.08
CA HIS A 123 -1.47 4.05 -0.20
C HIS A 123 -1.72 5.05 -1.33
N ILE A 124 -2.98 5.48 -1.49
CA ILE A 124 -3.37 6.44 -2.53
C ILE A 124 -2.64 7.78 -2.37
N LEU A 125 -2.52 8.28 -1.13
CA LEU A 125 -1.82 9.55 -0.87
C LEU A 125 -0.34 9.51 -1.28
N ILE A 126 0.34 8.41 -1.01
CA ILE A 126 1.72 8.21 -1.45
C ILE A 126 1.76 8.19 -2.99
N ASP A 127 0.84 7.45 -3.61
CA ASP A 127 0.77 7.26 -5.06
C ASP A 127 0.48 8.52 -5.87
N ILE A 128 -0.23 9.49 -5.31
CA ILE A 128 -0.47 10.77 -5.99
C ILE A 128 0.87 11.45 -6.35
N PHE A 129 1.90 11.31 -5.52
CA PHE A 129 3.19 11.97 -5.72
C PHE A 129 4.27 11.05 -6.28
N SER A 130 4.08 9.74 -6.27
CA SER A 130 5.05 8.73 -6.73
C SER A 130 4.69 8.09 -8.08
N HIS A 131 3.64 8.59 -8.73
CA HIS A 131 3.28 8.24 -10.10
C HIS A 131 3.38 9.44 -11.03
N SER A 132 4.30 9.37 -11.99
CA SER A 132 4.41 10.37 -13.04
C SER A 132 3.35 10.13 -14.12
N ILE A 133 3.06 11.16 -14.93
CA ILE A 133 2.15 11.06 -16.09
C ILE A 133 2.52 9.91 -17.04
N GLN A 134 3.81 9.58 -17.14
CA GLN A 134 4.32 8.56 -18.06
C GLN A 134 4.23 7.14 -17.48
N PHE A 135 4.02 6.99 -16.17
CA PHE A 135 4.04 5.70 -15.47
C PHE A 135 2.85 5.56 -14.53
N TYR A 136 1.69 5.17 -15.06
CA TYR A 136 0.45 4.89 -14.31
C TYR A 136 0.01 6.05 -13.38
N PRO A 137 -0.36 7.21 -13.92
CA PRO A 137 -0.78 8.33 -13.08
C PRO A 137 -2.06 8.01 -12.30
N THR A 138 -2.01 8.24 -10.99
CA THR A 138 -3.04 7.87 -10.01
C THR A 138 -4.34 8.66 -10.22
N PRO A 139 -5.47 8.03 -10.59
CA PRO A 139 -6.75 8.70 -10.82
C PRO A 139 -7.49 8.93 -9.50
N PHE A 140 -6.88 9.70 -8.60
CA PHE A 140 -7.36 9.84 -7.22
C PHE A 140 -8.75 10.51 -7.09
N LEU A 141 -9.23 11.20 -8.15
CA LEU A 141 -10.56 11.82 -8.23
C LEU A 141 -11.58 11.01 -9.04
N PHE A 142 -11.24 9.81 -9.52
CA PHE A 142 -12.19 8.95 -10.21
C PHE A 142 -13.36 8.58 -9.27
N PRO A 143 -14.62 8.51 -9.71
CA PRO A 143 -15.13 8.70 -11.07
C PRO A 143 -15.56 10.15 -11.37
N ILE A 144 -15.36 11.09 -10.45
CA ILE A 144 -15.83 12.49 -10.62
C ILE A 144 -14.93 13.25 -11.60
N SER A 145 -13.63 12.94 -11.63
CA SER A 145 -12.68 13.58 -12.54
C SER A 145 -11.56 12.62 -12.96
N ASP A 146 -11.15 12.73 -14.22
CA ASP A 146 -9.97 12.06 -14.77
C ASP A 146 -8.67 12.84 -14.53
N TRP A 147 -8.72 13.92 -13.74
CA TRP A 147 -7.53 14.68 -13.41
C TRP A 147 -6.56 13.84 -12.58
N ARG A 148 -5.28 13.95 -12.92
CA ARG A 148 -4.18 13.23 -12.30
C ARG A 148 -3.03 14.19 -12.06
N PHE A 149 -2.28 13.99 -10.98
CA PHE A 149 -1.18 14.87 -10.64
C PHE A 149 -0.02 14.71 -11.65
N PRO A 150 0.37 15.76 -12.39
CA PRO A 150 1.31 15.62 -13.51
C PRO A 150 2.79 15.54 -13.08
N TYR A 151 3.13 16.07 -11.90
CA TYR A 151 4.51 16.24 -11.44
C TYR A 151 4.99 15.12 -10.50
N GLY A 152 4.33 13.96 -10.50
CA GLY A 152 4.75 12.83 -9.68
C GLY A 152 6.14 12.31 -10.08
N VAL A 153 6.90 11.86 -9.11
CA VAL A 153 8.22 11.23 -9.32
C VAL A 153 7.99 9.76 -9.64
N ALA A 154 8.57 9.24 -10.72
CA ALA A 154 8.40 7.82 -11.05
C ALA A 154 8.93 6.93 -9.92
N TRP A 155 8.06 6.07 -9.36
CA TRP A 155 8.41 5.16 -8.28
C TRP A 155 9.65 4.32 -8.57
N SER A 156 9.78 3.81 -9.79
CA SER A 156 10.91 2.96 -10.21
C SER A 156 12.23 3.71 -10.36
N GLY A 157 12.25 5.04 -10.16
CA GLY A 157 13.46 5.83 -10.17
C GLY A 157 14.42 5.37 -9.07
N GLN A 158 15.64 5.01 -9.45
CA GLN A 158 16.64 4.45 -8.53
C GLN A 158 16.90 5.36 -7.32
N ILE A 159 17.02 6.68 -7.55
CA ILE A 159 17.23 7.66 -6.46
C ILE A 159 16.04 7.68 -5.51
N PHE A 160 14.82 7.67 -6.04
CA PHE A 160 13.60 7.64 -5.22
C PHE A 160 13.56 6.38 -4.36
N MET A 161 13.86 5.22 -4.93
CA MET A 161 13.92 3.95 -4.20
C MET A 161 14.95 3.99 -3.08
N ILE A 162 16.18 4.47 -3.36
CA ILE A 162 17.24 4.57 -2.34
C ILE A 162 16.78 5.46 -1.18
N ILE A 163 16.22 6.64 -1.49
CA ILE A 163 15.73 7.57 -0.46
C ILE A 163 14.58 6.94 0.34
N ASN A 164 13.58 6.37 -0.34
CA ASN A 164 12.42 5.75 0.29
C ASN A 164 12.81 4.64 1.27
N TYR A 165 13.65 3.71 0.84
CA TYR A 165 14.12 2.61 1.69
C TYR A 165 15.04 3.07 2.81
N SER A 166 15.85 4.11 2.59
CA SER A 166 16.66 4.72 3.65
C SER A 166 15.80 5.35 4.74
N LEU A 167 14.74 6.07 4.35
CA LEU A 167 13.78 6.65 5.30
C LEU A 167 13.02 5.57 6.08
N LEU A 168 12.57 4.51 5.40
CA LEU A 168 11.94 3.36 6.05
C LEU A 168 12.89 2.72 7.07
N LEU A 169 14.15 2.48 6.69
CA LEU A 169 15.16 1.94 7.60
C LEU A 169 15.30 2.81 8.87
N ILE A 170 15.44 4.12 8.71
CA ILE A 170 15.54 5.06 9.84
C ILE A 170 14.31 4.99 10.75
N VAL A 171 13.11 4.97 10.18
CA VAL A 171 11.84 4.89 10.93
C VAL A 171 11.76 3.59 11.74
N PHE A 172 12.13 2.45 11.14
CA PHE A 172 12.09 1.17 11.84
C PHE A 172 13.19 1.03 12.89
N LEU A 173 14.38 1.60 12.66
CA LEU A 173 15.44 1.72 13.68
C LEU A 173 14.96 2.56 14.87
N TYR A 174 14.30 3.68 14.63
CA TYR A 174 13.68 4.49 15.69
C TYR A 174 12.68 3.67 16.52
N PHE A 175 11.83 2.87 15.88
CA PHE A 175 10.90 1.99 16.60
C PHE A 175 11.60 0.90 17.41
N ALA A 176 12.67 0.30 16.88
CA ALA A 176 13.45 -0.69 17.60
C ALA A 176 14.12 -0.10 18.85
N ILE A 177 14.80 1.05 18.69
CA ILE A 177 15.50 1.74 19.78
C ILE A 177 14.50 2.22 20.86
N SER A 178 13.38 2.82 20.45
CA SER A 178 12.36 3.30 21.40
C SER A 178 11.73 2.15 22.21
N LYS A 179 11.55 0.96 21.60
CA LYS A 179 11.08 -0.24 22.30
C LYS A 179 12.10 -0.72 23.35
N ILE A 180 13.38 -0.75 23.00
CA ILE A 180 14.46 -1.13 23.93
C ILE A 180 14.52 -0.17 25.12
N ARG A 181 14.48 1.14 24.86
CA ARG A 181 14.51 2.17 25.92
C ARG A 181 13.33 2.03 26.90
N ARG A 182 12.11 1.82 26.40
CA ARG A 182 10.93 1.61 27.27
C ARG A 182 11.06 0.38 28.15
N LYS A 183 11.59 -0.73 27.60
CA LYS A 183 11.82 -1.98 28.37
C LYS A 183 12.85 -1.77 29.48
N ASN A 184 13.94 -1.07 29.20
CA ASN A 184 14.98 -0.80 30.18
C ASN A 184 14.47 0.12 31.31
N ASN A 185 13.72 1.17 30.99
CA ASN A 185 13.13 2.06 32.00
C ASN A 185 12.13 1.32 32.90
N ALA A 186 11.26 0.49 32.33
CA ALA A 186 10.32 -0.31 33.12
C ALA A 186 11.02 -1.30 34.06
N ARG A 187 12.15 -1.89 33.63
CA ARG A 187 12.97 -2.76 34.47
C ARG A 187 13.64 -1.98 35.61
N SER A 188 14.14 -0.78 35.34
CA SER A 188 14.77 0.09 36.35
C SER A 188 13.80 0.48 37.45
N ASN A 189 12.59 0.92 37.11
CA ASN A 189 11.59 1.31 38.10
C ASN A 189 11.20 0.14 39.02
N LYS A 190 11.02 -1.06 38.46
CA LYS A 190 10.69 -2.26 39.26
C LYS A 190 11.77 -2.66 40.26
N VAL A 191 13.04 -2.31 40.01
CA VAL A 191 14.15 -2.57 40.96
C VAL A 191 14.17 -1.54 42.08
N GLN A 192 13.69 -0.32 41.85
CA GLN A 192 13.60 0.72 42.88
C GLN A 192 12.42 0.52 43.84
N ASP A 193 11.39 -0.21 43.41
CA ASP A 193 10.19 -0.51 44.20
C ASP A 193 10.33 -1.78 45.09
N LEU A 194 11.50 -2.44 45.08
CA LEU A 194 11.83 -3.64 45.87
C LEU A 194 12.78 -3.30 47.02
#